data_AF-A0A2W6BUZ0-F1
#
_entry.id   AF-A0A2W6BUZ0-F1
#
_cell.length_a   1.000
_cell.length_b   1.000
_cell.length_c   1.000
_cell.angle_alpha   90.00
_cell.angle_beta   90.00
_cell.angle_gamma   90.00
#
_symmetry.space_group_name_H-M   'P 1'
#
loop_
_entity.id
_entity.type
_entity.pdbx_description
1 polymer ?
#
loop_
_entity_poly.entity_id
_entity_poly.type
_entity_poly.pdbx_seq_one_letter_code
_entity_poly.pdbx_strand_id
1 'polypeptide(L)' 'MTADPPPVLWRPEAGALQDSSLARFSRWITQRHDVEFADHAALHAWSIQNLAEFWAGIAERVF' A
#
# COMPACT_ATOMS: atom_id res chain seq x y z
N MET A 1 -3.39 30.28 11.64
CA MET A 1 -4.58 29.90 10.84
C MET A 1 -4.35 28.48 10.33
N THR A 2 -4.86 27.47 11.03
CA THR A 2 -4.97 26.11 10.47
C THR A 2 -6.28 26.05 9.70
N ALA A 3 -6.21 25.81 8.40
CA ALA A 3 -7.41 25.59 7.58
C ALA A 3 -7.96 24.20 7.90
N ASP A 4 -9.30 24.08 7.98
CA ASP A 4 -9.95 22.78 8.08
C ASP A 4 -9.66 21.94 6.84
N PRO A 5 -9.45 20.61 6.99
CA PRO A 5 -9.24 19.73 5.85
C PRO A 5 -10.49 19.72 4.96
N PRO A 6 -10.30 19.62 3.61
CA PRO A 6 -11.42 19.58 2.69
C PRO A 6 -12.33 18.37 3.00
N PRO A 7 -13.65 18.50 2.77
CA PRO A 7 -14.58 17.40 3.01
C PRO A 7 -14.24 16.21 2.12
N VAL A 8 -14.29 15.01 2.69
CA VAL A 8 -14.06 13.77 1.93
C VAL A 8 -15.26 13.53 1.03
N LEU A 9 -15.03 13.57 -0.29
CA LEU A 9 -16.09 13.43 -1.28
C LEU A 9 -16.59 11.99 -1.45
N TRP A 10 -15.72 11.01 -1.19
CA TRP A 10 -16.05 9.59 -1.35
C TRP A 10 -15.12 8.73 -0.50
N ARG A 11 -15.63 7.59 -0.03
CA ARG A 11 -14.85 6.51 0.58
C ARG A 11 -15.38 5.16 0.09
N PRO A 12 -14.49 4.17 -0.11
CA PRO A 12 -14.92 2.82 -0.45
C PRO A 12 -15.69 2.18 0.71
N GLU A 13 -16.53 1.19 0.39
CA GLU A 13 -17.22 0.36 1.38
C GLU A 13 -16.23 -0.43 2.24
N ALA A 14 -16.65 -0.75 3.47
CA ALA A 14 -15.85 -1.57 4.38
C ALA A 14 -15.64 -2.97 3.79
N GLY A 15 -14.39 -3.31 3.42
CA GLY A 15 -14.01 -4.57 2.78
C GLY A 15 -13.32 -4.37 1.42
N ALA A 16 -13.76 -3.38 0.64
CA ALA A 16 -13.18 -3.10 -0.68
C ALA A 16 -11.69 -2.74 -0.62
N LEU A 17 -11.24 -2.18 0.50
CA LEU A 17 -9.83 -1.85 0.73
C LEU A 17 -8.96 -3.11 0.88
N GLN A 18 -9.46 -4.09 1.62
CA GLN A 18 -8.76 -5.32 2.03
C GLN A 18 -8.62 -6.32 0.87
N ASP A 19 -9.60 -6.29 -0.04
CA ASP A 19 -9.68 -7.13 -1.23
C ASP A 19 -8.95 -6.54 -2.44
N SER A 20 -8.54 -5.27 -2.35
CA SER A 20 -7.79 -4.60 -3.41
C SER A 20 -6.50 -5.35 -3.77
N SER A 21 -6.10 -5.25 -5.04
CA SER A 21 -4.82 -5.82 -5.51
C SER A 21 -3.63 -5.26 -4.73
N LEU A 22 -3.69 -3.99 -4.34
CA LEU A 22 -2.64 -3.36 -3.53
C LEU A 22 -2.57 -3.95 -2.12
N ALA A 23 -3.70 -4.20 -1.46
CA ALA A 23 -3.70 -4.83 -0.14
C ALA A 23 -3.19 -6.28 -0.20
N ARG A 24 -3.54 -7.03 -1.26
CA ARG A 24 -2.99 -8.37 -1.51
C ARG A 24 -1.48 -8.34 -1.79
N PHE A 25 -1.00 -7.35 -2.53
CA PHE A 25 0.43 -7.14 -2.77
C PHE A 25 1.17 -6.77 -1.49
N SER A 26 0.64 -5.84 -0.70
CA SER A 26 1.21 -5.41 0.58
C SER A 26 1.37 -6.57 1.57
N ARG A 27 0.37 -7.45 1.70
CA ARG A 27 0.50 -8.63 2.59
C ARG A 27 1.60 -9.59 2.14
N TRP A 28 1.77 -9.75 0.84
CA TRP A 28 2.78 -10.64 0.29
C TRP A 28 4.19 -10.10 0.43
N ILE A 29 4.39 -8.80 0.16
CA ILE A 29 5.72 -8.19 0.30
C ILE A 29 6.13 -8.19 1.78
N THR A 30 5.17 -8.01 2.71
CA THR A 30 5.38 -8.17 4.15
C THR A 30 5.91 -9.55 4.50
N GLN A 31 5.27 -10.61 3.99
CA GLN A 31 5.71 -11.99 4.24
C GLN A 31 7.07 -12.30 3.60
N ARG A 32 7.33 -11.76 2.41
CA ARG A 32 8.56 -12.04 1.64
C ARG A 32 9.80 -11.38 2.25
N HIS A 33 9.66 -10.13 2.71
CA HIS A 33 10.77 -9.32 3.18
C HIS A 33 10.81 -9.18 4.71
N ASP A 34 9.88 -9.83 5.42
CA ASP A 34 9.72 -9.74 6.88
C ASP A 34 9.57 -8.28 7.36
N VAL A 35 8.70 -7.52 6.68
CA VAL A 35 8.45 -6.09 6.93
C VAL A 35 6.98 -5.82 7.22
N GLU A 36 6.67 -4.99 8.21
CA GLU A 36 5.29 -4.61 8.53
C GLU A 36 4.97 -3.19 8.09
N PHE A 37 3.75 -2.98 7.57
CA PHE A 37 3.24 -1.65 7.23
C PHE A 37 1.99 -1.35 8.06
N ALA A 38 2.05 -0.26 8.83
CA ALA A 38 0.90 0.19 9.61
C ALA A 38 -0.24 0.73 8.73
N ASP A 39 0.10 1.33 7.58
CA ASP A 39 -0.84 1.91 6.63
C ASP A 39 -0.25 2.01 5.21
N HIS A 40 -1.03 2.58 4.30
CA HIS A 40 -0.59 2.85 2.93
C HIS A 40 0.62 3.79 2.87
N ALA A 41 0.73 4.76 3.78
CA ALA A 41 1.84 5.71 3.77
C ALA A 41 3.17 5.00 4.13
N ALA A 42 3.15 4.06 5.06
CA ALA A 42 4.30 3.21 5.39
C ALA A 42 4.72 2.34 4.20
N LEU A 43 3.76 1.70 3.51
CA LEU A 43 4.03 0.93 2.29
C LEU A 43 4.67 1.81 1.20
N HIS A 44 4.14 3.01 0.98
CA HIS A 44 4.65 3.95 -0.01
C HIS A 44 6.06 4.45 0.33
N ALA A 45 6.33 4.76 1.60
CA ALA A 45 7.67 5.14 2.03
C ALA A 45 8.68 4.00 1.77
N TRP A 46 8.29 2.77 2.08
CA TRP A 46 9.11 1.60 1.82
C TRP A 46 9.35 1.38 0.33
N SER A 47 8.35 1.55 -0.54
CA SER A 47 8.50 1.33 -1.98
C SER A 47 9.48 2.32 -2.63
N ILE A 48 9.55 3.55 -2.13
CA ILE A 48 10.53 4.55 -2.60
C ILE A 48 11.94 4.21 -2.10
N GLN A 49 12.06 3.71 -0.87
CA GLN A 49 13.35 3.35 -0.28
C GLN A 49 13.91 2.03 -0.86
N ASN A 50 13.05 1.10 -1.26
CA ASN A 50 13.38 -0.25 -1.72
C ASN A 50 12.85 -0.47 -3.14
N LEU A 51 13.28 0.40 -4.06
CA LEU A 51 12.79 0.44 -5.45
C LEU A 51 12.98 -0.91 -6.17
N ALA A 52 14.13 -1.56 -5.99
CA ALA A 52 14.45 -2.81 -6.68
C ALA A 52 13.54 -3.95 -6.21
N GLU A 53 13.39 -4.10 -4.90
CA GLU A 53 12.55 -5.10 -4.25
C GLU A 53 11.08 -4.89 -4.61
N PHE A 54 10.62 -3.64 -4.57
CA PHE A 54 9.25 -3.28 -4.93
C PHE A 54 8.93 -3.66 -6.39
N TRP A 55 9.75 -3.22 -7.35
CA TRP A 55 9.50 -3.49 -8.76
C TRP A 55 9.70 -4.95 -9.14
N ALA A 56 10.65 -5.66 -8.53
CA ALA A 56 10.78 -7.11 -8.70
C ALA A 56 9.51 -7.84 -8.23
N GLY A 57 8.94 -7.43 -7.10
CA GLY A 57 7.68 -7.97 -6.60
C GLY A 57 6.49 -7.71 -7.52
N ILE A 58 6.41 -6.53 -8.15
CA ILE A 58 5.37 -6.23 -9.13
C ILE A 58 5.52 -7.13 -10.37
N ALA A 59 6.74 -7.28 -10.89
CA ALA A 59 6.99 -8.14 -12.06
C ALA A 59 6.60 -9.60 -11.77
N GLU A 60 6.93 -10.13 -10.59
CA GLU A 60 6.58 -11.51 -10.18
C GLU A 60 5.06 -11.75 -10.08
N ARG A 61 4.25 -10.70 -9.95
CA ARG A 61 2.79 -10.83 -9.79
C ARG A 61 1.96 -10.49 -11.03
N VAL A 62 2.56 -9.82 -12.01
CA VAL A 62 1.87 -9.43 -13.26
C VAL A 62 2.12 -10.44 -14.38
N PHE A 63 3.13 -11.31 -14.25
CA PHE A 63 3.42 -12.42 -15.15
C PHE A 63 3.14 -13.77 -14.47
#